data_AF-A0A7L2TMM5-F1
#
_entry.id   AF-A0A7L2TMM5-F1
#
_cell.length_a   1.000
_cell.length_b   1.000
_cell.length_c   1.000
_cell.angle_alpha   90.00
_cell.angle_beta   90.00
_cell.angle_gamma   90.00
#
_symmetry.space_group_name_H-M   'P 1'
#
loop_
_entity.id
_entity.type
_entity.pdbx_description
1 polymer ?
#
loop_
_entity_poly.entity_id
_entity_poly.type
_entity_poly.pdbx_seq_one_letter_code
_entity_poly.pdbx_strand_id
1 'polypeptide(L)'
;MRAFLKGSQGCFQLKSCTTTIGSHRGADIVLQCPDVAGRHAALEFCASDNSFILQDFNSPHGTFVNSCQVQNAAVRVRPGDILSFGTAGASYQLLVDGAAQVGLGLPGERCPGKGGWGCPGKDAQGRVGAAAQGKVPRE
;
A
#
# COMPACT_ATOMS: atom_id res chain seq x y z
N MET A 1 -2.70 2.68 -18.57
CA MET A 1 -2.32 3.76 -17.63
C MET A 1 -2.14 3.19 -16.24
N ARG A 2 -1.18 3.71 -15.47
CA ARG A 2 -0.92 3.32 -14.10
C ARG A 2 -1.42 4.42 -13.17
N ALA A 3 -2.11 4.07 -12.09
CA ALA A 3 -2.58 5.04 -11.10
C ALA A 3 -2.05 4.66 -9.72
N PHE A 4 -1.85 5.64 -8.84
CA PHE A 4 -1.26 5.48 -7.53
C PHE A 4 -2.00 6.32 -6.49
N LEU A 5 -2.24 5.77 -5.31
CA LEU A 5 -2.70 6.51 -4.14
C LEU A 5 -1.50 6.76 -3.24
N LYS A 6 -1.08 8.02 -3.13
CA LYS A 6 0.04 8.44 -2.28
C LYS A 6 -0.51 9.07 -1.02
N GLY A 7 -0.24 8.48 0.13
CA GLY A 7 -0.62 9.00 1.44
C GLY A 7 0.51 8.95 2.44
N SER A 8 0.22 9.28 3.69
CA SER A 8 1.18 9.24 4.80
C SER A 8 1.72 7.83 5.10
N GLN A 9 0.95 6.79 4.75
CA GLN A 9 1.30 5.38 4.98
C GLN A 9 2.12 4.76 3.83
N GLY A 10 2.20 5.42 2.67
CA GLY A 10 2.92 4.91 1.51
C GLY A 10 2.24 5.20 0.18
N CYS A 11 2.74 4.57 -0.88
CA CYS A 11 2.19 4.64 -2.23
C CYS A 11 1.62 3.27 -2.66
N PHE A 12 0.34 3.26 -3.02
CA PHE A 12 -0.37 2.05 -3.42
C PHE A 12 -0.76 2.13 -4.89
N GLN A 13 -0.41 1.13 -5.69
CA GLN A 13 -0.76 1.09 -7.11
C GLN A 13 -2.20 0.62 -7.31
N LEU A 14 -2.93 1.31 -8.18
CA LEU A 14 -4.30 1.01 -8.55
C LEU A 14 -4.35 0.18 -9.83
N LYS A 15 -5.38 -0.65 -9.91
CA LYS A 15 -5.72 -1.45 -11.08
C LYS A 15 -6.45 -0.59 -12.11
N SER A 16 -6.32 -0.99 -13.39
CA SER A 16 -6.96 -0.31 -14.53
C SER A 16 -8.44 -0.67 -14.73
N CYS A 17 -9.05 -1.44 -13.83
CA CYS A 17 -10.46 -1.82 -13.89
C CYS A 17 -11.17 -1.38 -12.61
N THR A 18 -11.06 -2.16 -11.55
CA THR A 18 -11.61 -1.82 -10.23
C THR A 18 -10.57 -2.14 -9.17
N THR A 19 -10.37 -1.21 -8.24
CA THR A 19 -9.45 -1.35 -7.11
C THR A 19 -10.25 -1.26 -5.83
N THR A 20 -10.24 -2.30 -5.02
CA THR A 20 -10.93 -2.30 -3.73
C THR A 20 -10.00 -1.81 -2.62
N ILE A 21 -10.48 -0.89 -1.78
CA ILE A 21 -9.74 -0.29 -0.67
C ILE A 21 -10.42 -0.70 0.64
N GLY A 22 -9.62 -1.15 1.60
CA GLY A 22 -10.11 -1.50 2.94
C GLY A 22 -8.99 -2.01 3.85
N SER A 23 -9.31 -2.43 5.06
CA SER A 23 -8.34 -2.99 6.01
C SER A 23 -8.17 -4.51 5.91
N HIS A 24 -9.00 -5.18 5.09
CA HIS A 24 -8.97 -6.63 4.95
C HIS A 24 -7.89 -7.08 3.95
N ARG A 25 -7.24 -8.23 4.21
CA ARG A 25 -6.23 -8.83 3.30
C ARG A 25 -6.76 -9.16 1.90
N GLY A 26 -8.09 -9.22 1.73
CA GLY A 26 -8.74 -9.45 0.44
C GLY A 26 -8.99 -8.18 -0.38
N ALA A 27 -8.63 -7.00 0.12
CA ALA A 27 -8.66 -5.75 -0.65
C ALA A 27 -7.39 -5.60 -1.51
N ASP A 28 -7.49 -4.90 -2.63
CA ASP A 28 -6.34 -4.57 -3.47
C ASP A 28 -5.39 -3.61 -2.77
N ILE A 29 -5.97 -2.65 -2.04
CA ILE A 29 -5.26 -1.68 -1.22
C ILE A 29 -5.66 -1.93 0.23
N VAL A 30 -4.68 -2.41 1.00
CA VAL A 30 -4.86 -2.72 2.41
C VAL A 30 -4.36 -1.54 3.25
N LEU A 31 -5.29 -0.81 3.87
CA LEU A 31 -4.98 0.28 4.79
C LEU A 31 -4.96 -0.26 6.22
N GLN A 32 -3.82 -0.11 6.91
CA GLN A 32 -3.66 -0.56 8.30
C GLN A 32 -4.17 0.50 9.29
N CYS A 33 -5.44 0.88 9.17
CA CYS A 33 -6.08 1.87 10.03
C CYS A 33 -7.30 1.26 10.74
N PRO A 34 -7.48 1.51 12.06
CA PRO A 34 -8.61 0.96 12.82
C PRO A 34 -9.96 1.55 12.38
N ASP A 35 -9.99 2.81 11.90
CA ASP A 35 -11.18 3.48 11.37
C ASP A 35 -11.58 3.04 9.95
N VAL A 36 -10.84 2.12 9.33
CA VAL A 36 -11.11 1.65 7.96
C VAL A 36 -11.76 0.27 8.00
N ALA A 37 -12.99 0.16 7.49
CA ALA A 37 -13.68 -1.11 7.30
C ALA A 37 -12.93 -2.08 6.37
N GLY A 38 -13.17 -3.38 6.55
CA GLY A 38 -12.54 -4.44 5.75
C GLY A 38 -12.77 -4.28 4.24
N ARG A 39 -13.97 -3.83 3.85
CA ARG A 39 -14.30 -3.32 2.52
C ARG A 39 -14.87 -1.92 2.69
N HIS A 40 -14.03 -0.90 2.52
CA HIS A 40 -14.39 0.48 2.81
C HIS A 40 -14.93 1.18 1.56
N ALA A 41 -14.16 1.17 0.49
CA ALA A 41 -14.53 1.78 -0.78
C ALA A 41 -13.97 0.97 -1.96
N ALA A 42 -14.54 1.19 -3.14
CA ALA A 42 -13.95 0.76 -4.41
C ALA A 42 -13.68 1.97 -5.29
N LEU A 43 -12.54 1.96 -5.97
CA LEU A 43 -12.23 2.90 -7.02
C LEU A 43 -12.33 2.19 -8.37
N GLU A 44 -13.29 2.57 -9.18
CA GLU A 44 -13.45 2.10 -10.54
C GLU A 44 -12.81 3.07 -11.52
N PHE A 45 -11.97 2.58 -12.41
CA PHE A 45 -11.37 3.39 -13.45
C PHE A 45 -12.20 3.32 -14.74
N CYS A 46 -12.69 4.47 -15.18
CA CYS A 46 -13.38 4.59 -16.46
C CYS A 46 -12.39 5.10 -17.52
N ALA A 47 -11.96 4.19 -18.39
CA ALA A 47 -11.03 4.48 -19.49
C ALA A 47 -11.64 5.41 -20.55
N SER A 48 -12.95 5.37 -20.74
CA SER A 48 -13.67 6.17 -21.76
C SER A 48 -13.52 7.67 -21.55
N ASP A 49 -13.46 8.11 -20.30
CA ASP A 49 -13.40 9.52 -19.91
C ASP A 49 -12.17 9.87 -19.07
N ASN A 50 -11.24 8.92 -18.94
CA ASN A 50 -9.99 9.10 -18.20
C ASN A 50 -10.20 9.54 -16.73
N SER A 51 -11.22 8.97 -16.10
CA SER A 51 -11.77 9.39 -14.81
C SER A 51 -11.89 8.23 -13.84
N PHE A 52 -11.99 8.51 -12.55
CA PHE A 52 -12.17 7.50 -11.52
C PHE A 52 -13.53 7.69 -10.85
N ILE A 53 -14.17 6.60 -10.47
CA ILE A 53 -15.41 6.61 -9.70
C ILE A 53 -15.10 5.96 -8.37
N LEU A 54 -15.17 6.75 -7.30
CA LEU A 54 -15.05 6.27 -5.94
C LEU A 54 -16.43 5.92 -5.41
N GLN A 55 -16.63 4.66 -5.07
CA GLN A 55 -17.84 4.14 -4.49
C GLN A 55 -17.58 3.73 -3.03
N ASP A 56 -18.25 4.39 -2.10
CA ASP A 56 -18.22 4.05 -0.68
C ASP A 56 -19.20 2.89 -0.39
N PHE A 57 -18.75 1.86 0.33
CA PHE A 57 -19.59 0.73 0.74
C PHE A 57 -20.18 0.93 2.14
N ASN A 58 -20.75 2.12 2.37
CA ASN A 58 -21.31 2.52 3.66
C ASN A 58 -20.30 2.34 4.80
N SER A 59 -19.13 2.95 4.61
CA SER A 59 -18.08 2.89 5.62
C SER A 59 -18.54 3.57 6.92
N PRO A 60 -18.17 3.03 8.09
CA PRO A 60 -18.66 3.52 9.39
C PRO A 60 -18.27 4.97 9.69
N HIS A 61 -17.17 5.45 9.11
CA HIS A 61 -16.65 6.79 9.30
C HIS A 61 -16.82 7.69 8.06
N GLY A 62 -17.32 7.13 6.95
CA GLY A 62 -17.42 7.80 5.66
C GLY A 62 -16.09 7.95 4.93
N THR A 63 -16.20 8.23 3.63
CA THR A 63 -15.08 8.65 2.79
C THR A 63 -15.18 10.16 2.55
N PHE A 64 -14.06 10.86 2.45
CA PHE A 64 -14.02 12.28 2.11
C PHE A 64 -13.21 12.48 0.84
N VAL A 65 -13.69 13.34 -0.05
CA VAL A 65 -13.05 13.67 -1.32
C VAL A 65 -12.92 15.18 -1.39
N ASN A 66 -11.69 15.70 -1.39
CA ASN A 66 -11.42 17.13 -1.47
C ASN A 66 -12.22 17.95 -0.43
N SER A 67 -12.28 17.43 0.80
CA SER A 67 -13.09 17.94 1.94
C SER A 67 -14.61 17.72 1.85
N CYS A 68 -15.14 17.16 0.77
CA CYS A 68 -16.54 16.77 0.65
C CYS A 68 -16.76 15.34 1.15
N GLN A 69 -17.66 15.16 2.11
CA GLN A 69 -18.01 13.83 2.58
C GLN A 69 -18.84 13.09 1.53
N VAL A 70 -18.41 11.86 1.21
CA VAL A 70 -19.06 10.94 0.29
C VAL A 70 -19.33 9.65 1.06
N GLN A 71 -20.60 9.40 1.34
CA GLN A 71 -21.06 8.22 2.08
C GLN A 71 -22.20 7.58 1.30
N ASN A 72 -22.14 6.25 1.14
CA ASN A 72 -23.14 5.47 0.42
C ASN A 72 -23.46 6.03 -0.99
N ALA A 73 -22.45 6.61 -1.64
CA ALA A 73 -22.57 7.25 -2.94
C ALA A 73 -21.34 6.93 -3.80
N ALA A 74 -21.54 7.00 -5.11
CA ALA A 74 -20.47 6.96 -6.09
C ALA A 74 -20.16 8.39 -6.53
N VAL A 75 -18.95 8.86 -6.25
CA VAL A 75 -18.46 10.17 -6.67
C VAL A 75 -17.43 10.01 -7.77
N ARG A 76 -17.43 10.92 -8.72
CA ARG A 76 -16.41 10.98 -9.76
C ARG A 76 -15.24 11.81 -9.29
N VAL A 77 -14.04 11.24 -9.37
CA VAL A 77 -12.77 11.81 -8.93
C VAL A 77 -11.74 11.81 -10.05
N ARG A 78 -10.83 12.78 -9.99
CA ARG A 78 -9.80 13.03 -10.99
C ARG A 78 -8.41 12.83 -10.39
N PRO A 79 -7.40 12.53 -11.22
CA PRO A 79 -6.01 12.61 -10.79
C PRO A 79 -5.72 14.00 -10.21
N GLY A 80 -5.15 14.04 -9.01
CA GLY A 80 -4.91 15.25 -8.22
C GLY A 80 -5.83 15.38 -7.00
N ASP A 81 -6.97 14.70 -6.99
CA ASP A 81 -7.89 14.77 -5.84
C ASP A 81 -7.33 14.07 -4.60
N ILE A 82 -7.71 14.62 -3.44
CA ILE A 82 -7.36 14.09 -2.12
C ILE A 82 -8.53 13.28 -1.58
N LEU A 83 -8.31 12.00 -1.36
CA LEU A 83 -9.25 11.03 -0.82
C LEU A 83 -8.85 10.72 0.62
N SER A 84 -9.71 11.03 1.58
CA SER A 84 -9.50 10.67 2.99
C SER A 84 -10.45 9.56 3.41
N PHE A 85 -9.91 8.51 4.00
CA PHE A 85 -10.69 7.37 4.47
C PHE A 85 -10.70 7.35 6.00
N GLY A 86 -11.91 7.40 6.57
CA GLY A 86 -12.11 7.36 8.02
C GLY A 86 -11.78 8.67 8.76
N THR A 87 -12.03 8.65 10.07
CA THR A 87 -11.86 9.81 10.96
C THR A 87 -10.41 10.08 11.36
N ALA A 88 -9.51 9.10 11.21
CA ALA A 88 -8.10 9.23 11.55
C ALA A 88 -7.26 10.07 10.56
N GLY A 89 -7.90 10.73 9.58
CA GLY A 89 -7.20 11.63 8.67
C GLY A 89 -6.26 10.93 7.69
N ALA A 90 -6.53 9.67 7.35
CA ALA A 90 -5.75 8.94 6.34
C ALA A 90 -6.09 9.49 4.94
N SER A 91 -5.42 10.58 4.57
CA SER A 91 -5.55 11.26 3.27
C SER A 91 -4.57 10.68 2.25
N TYR A 92 -5.09 10.47 1.04
CA TYR A 92 -4.41 9.87 -0.08
C TYR A 92 -4.67 10.70 -1.33
N GLN A 93 -3.59 11.15 -1.96
CA GLN A 93 -3.66 11.85 -3.23
C GLN A 93 -3.69 10.84 -4.38
N LEU A 94 -4.66 10.99 -5.27
CA LEU A 94 -4.77 10.18 -6.48
C LEU A 94 -3.80 10.71 -7.55
N LEU A 95 -2.89 9.87 -8.02
CA LEU A 95 -1.87 10.18 -9.02
C LEU A 95 -2.02 9.21 -10.20
N VAL A 96 -1.76 9.68 -11.42
CA VAL A 96 -1.82 8.85 -12.64
C VAL A 96 -0.57 9.05 -13.48
N ASP A 97 0.10 7.93 -13.78
CA ASP A 97 1.21 7.78 -14.71
C ASP A 97 0.63 7.26 -16.04
N GLY A 98 0.35 8.17 -16.98
CA GLY A 98 -0.22 7.73 -18.26
C GLY A 98 -0.71 8.76 -19.28
N ALA A 99 -0.95 10.03 -18.93
CA ALA A 99 -1.20 11.08 -19.92
C ALA A 99 -1.15 12.48 -19.27
N ALA A 100 -0.38 13.39 -19.87
CA ALA A 100 -0.41 14.84 -19.66
C ALA A 100 0.00 15.36 -18.27
N GLN A 101 1.31 15.30 -17.98
CA GLN A 101 1.98 16.34 -17.19
C GLN A 101 1.98 17.65 -18.01
N VAL A 102 0.85 18.37 -18.08
CA VAL A 102 0.92 19.81 -18.38
C VAL A 102 1.23 20.52 -17.08
N GLY A 103 2.52 20.80 -16.91
CA GLY A 103 3.04 21.79 -15.98
C GLY A 103 2.81 21.47 -14.50
N LEU A 104 3.78 20.81 -13.88
CA LEU A 104 4.59 21.41 -12.80
C LEU A 104 5.63 20.38 -12.39
N GLY A 105 6.88 20.70 -12.71
CA GLY A 105 8.02 19.82 -12.49
C GLY A 105 8.23 19.50 -11.03
N LEU A 106 8.50 18.22 -10.75
CA LEU A 106 9.26 17.77 -9.60
C LEU A 106 10.16 16.62 -10.08
N PRO A 107 11.50 16.74 -10.01
CA PRO A 107 12.39 15.61 -10.20
C PRO A 107 12.56 14.89 -8.86
N GLY A 108 12.47 13.57 -8.86
CA GLY A 108 13.20 12.77 -7.88
C GLY A 108 12.38 11.75 -7.11
N GLU A 109 12.25 10.55 -7.68
CA GLU A 109 12.22 9.31 -6.91
C GLU A 109 13.12 8.30 -7.62
N ARG A 110 14.43 8.56 -7.63
CA ARG A 110 15.44 7.53 -7.90
C ARG A 110 15.42 6.60 -6.70
N CYS A 111 14.93 5.38 -6.84
CA CYS A 111 15.06 4.36 -5.82
C CYS A 111 16.53 3.89 -5.73
N PRO A 112 17.27 4.07 -4.62
CA PRO A 112 18.47 3.31 -4.36
C PRO A 112 18.16 2.33 -3.23
N GLY A 113 17.80 1.10 -3.61
CA GLY A 113 17.40 0.08 -2.63
C GLY A 113 17.70 -1.35 -3.07
N LYS A 114 18.74 -1.56 -3.88
CA LYS A 114 19.35 -2.88 -4.01
C LYS A 114 20.39 -3.02 -2.91
N GLY A 115 19.94 -3.44 -1.72
CA GLY A 115 20.80 -3.93 -0.66
C GLY A 115 20.82 -5.45 -0.72
N GLY A 116 21.74 -6.01 -1.50
CA GLY A 116 22.03 -7.44 -1.45
C GLY A 116 22.61 -7.78 -0.08
N TRP A 117 21.99 -8.74 0.62
CA TRP A 117 22.63 -9.36 1.77
C TRP A 117 23.81 -10.19 1.27
N GLY A 118 24.98 -9.59 1.41
CA GLY A 118 26.26 -10.25 1.23
C GLY A 118 26.42 -11.34 2.27
N CYS A 119 26.78 -12.52 1.80
CA CYS A 119 27.46 -13.53 2.61
C CYS A 119 28.90 -13.06 2.83
N PRO A 120 29.37 -13.00 4.08
CA PRO A 120 30.76 -13.38 4.33
C PRO A 120 30.87 -14.27 5.58
N GLY A 121 31.92 -15.09 5.61
CA GLY A 121 32.36 -15.76 6.83
C GLY A 121 32.45 -17.27 6.71
N LYS A 122 33.39 -17.76 5.90
CA LYS A 122 33.96 -19.10 6.09
C LYS A 122 35.00 -18.96 7.18
N ASP A 123 34.68 -19.35 8.40
CA ASP A 123 35.64 -19.44 9.48
C ASP A 123 36.03 -20.91 9.65
N ALA A 124 37.04 -21.31 8.89
CA ALA A 124 37.85 -22.47 9.22
C ALA A 124 38.87 -22.02 10.27
N GLN A 125 38.82 -22.56 11.49
CA GLN A 125 39.96 -23.11 12.26
C GLN A 125 39.54 -23.32 13.73
N GLY A 126 39.68 -24.54 14.25
CA GLY A 126 39.53 -24.84 15.67
C GLY A 126 39.92 -26.29 15.98
N ARG A 127 41.22 -26.53 16.15
CA ARG A 127 41.83 -27.83 16.45
C ARG A 127 41.98 -27.97 17.98
N VAL A 128 41.94 -29.23 18.44
CA VAL A 128 42.47 -29.87 19.67
C VAL A 128 41.62 -29.93 20.95
N GLY A 129 41.66 -31.13 21.57
CA GLY A 129 41.27 -31.45 22.96
C GLY A 129 40.13 -32.49 23.04
N ALA A 130 40.34 -33.81 22.90
CA ALA A 130 40.94 -34.76 23.84
C ALA A 130 40.28 -34.81 25.24
N ALA A 131 39.53 -35.89 25.52
CA ALA A 131 39.34 -36.61 26.81
C ALA A 131 37.96 -37.31 26.79
N ALA A 132 37.88 -38.63 26.64
CA ALA A 132 38.08 -39.67 27.66
C ALA A 132 36.75 -40.14 28.29
N GLN A 133 36.34 -41.34 27.85
CA GLN A 133 35.85 -42.49 28.61
C GLN A 133 34.85 -42.28 29.76
N GLY A 134 33.70 -42.96 29.68
CA GLY A 134 32.77 -43.06 30.81
C GLY A 134 31.58 -43.97 30.54
N LYS A 135 31.85 -45.25 30.32
CA LYS A 135 30.88 -46.35 30.28
C LYS A 135 30.33 -46.60 31.69
N VAL A 136 29.03 -46.42 31.93
CA VAL A 136 28.35 -47.15 33.02
C VAL A 136 26.90 -47.45 32.60
N PRO A 137 26.47 -48.73 32.61
CA PRO A 137 25.10 -49.12 32.29
C PRO A 137 24.26 -49.40 33.55
N ARG A 138 22.94 -49.49 33.32
CA ARG A 138 21.89 -50.09 34.16
C ARG A 138 21.45 -49.29 35.39
N GLU A 139 20.14 -49.11 35.55
CA GLU A 139 19.22 -50.13 36.08
C GLU A 139 17.92 -50.18 35.27
#